data_AF-X1TDJ3-F1
#
_entry.id   AF-X1TDJ3-F1
#
_cell.length_a   1.000
_cell.length_b   1.000
_cell.length_c   1.000
_cell.angle_alpha   90.00
_cell.angle_beta   90.00
_cell.angle_gamma   90.00
#
_symmetry.space_group_name_H-M   'P 1'
#
loop_
_entity.id
_entity.type
_entity.pdbx_description
1 polymer ?
#
loop_
_entity_poly.entity_id
_entity_poly.type
_entity_poly.pdbx_seq_one_letter_code
_entity_poly.pdbx_strand_id
1 'polypeptide(L)' 'MVDIKEGWGFPGTSKKAHYFVDSMSLCRKWGFYYGSLEQGNDDSPDNCAACMRKLAKRKVKQRSEAER' A
#
# COMPACT_ATOMS: atom_id res chain seq x y z
N MET A 1 -2.91 2.37 20.03
CA MET A 1 -2.72 3.03 18.72
C MET A 1 -1.64 2.25 18.00
N VAL A 2 -2.02 1.31 17.12
CA VAL A 2 -1.05 0.59 16.28
C VAL A 2 -0.68 1.56 15.17
N ASP A 3 0.55 2.06 15.19
CA ASP A 3 1.13 2.80 14.08
C ASP A 3 1.23 1.83 12.90
N ILE A 4 0.18 1.78 12.07
CA ILE A 4 0.21 0.97 10.86
C ILE A 4 1.19 1.67 9.92
N LYS A 5 2.41 1.14 9.85
CA LYS A 5 3.41 1.56 8.87
C LYS A 5 2.96 1.11 7.49
N GLU A 6 2.11 1.93 6.88
CA GLU A 6 1.62 1.76 5.53
C GLU A 6 2.11 2.87 4.59
N GLY A 7 2.37 2.52 3.33
CA GLY A 7 2.78 3.47 2.30
C GLY A 7 3.29 2.79 1.04
N TRP A 8 3.64 3.60 0.05
CA TRP A 8 4.19 3.18 -1.23
C TRP A 8 5.70 2.99 -1.13
N GLY A 9 6.16 1.77 -1.34
CA GLY A 9 7.57 1.44 -1.46
C GLY A 9 7.93 1.14 -2.91
N PHE A 10 9.13 1.56 -3.32
CA PHE A 10 9.74 1.14 -4.57
C PHE A 10 10.75 0.02 -4.26
N PRO A 11 10.43 -1.27 -4.54
CA PRO A 11 11.45 -2.30 -4.53
C PRO A 11 12.41 -1.97 -5.66
N GLY A 12 13.72 -1.87 -5.40
CA GLY A 12 14.71 -1.38 -6.38
C GLY A 12 14.77 -2.13 -7.72
N THR A 13 14.16 -3.32 -7.82
CA THR A 13 14.02 -4.09 -9.06
C THR A 13 12.67 -3.91 -9.77
N SER A 14 11.70 -3.26 -9.15
CA SER A 14 10.39 -2.97 -9.72
C SER A 14 10.36 -1.58 -10.32
N LYS A 15 9.95 -1.48 -11.60
CA LYS A 15 9.61 -0.20 -12.25
C LYS A 15 8.35 0.46 -11.70
N LYS A 16 7.75 -0.11 -10.66
CA LYS A 16 6.43 0.30 -10.14
C LYS A 16 6.44 0.41 -8.62
N ALA A 17 5.72 1.38 -8.10
CA ALA A 17 5.51 1.51 -6.66
C ALA A 17 4.53 0.42 -6.18
N HIS A 18 4.81 -0.19 -5.03
CA HIS A 18 3.93 -1.15 -4.40
C HIS A 18 3.54 -0.65 -3.02
N TYR A 19 2.25 -0.72 -2.69
CA TYR A 19 1.78 -0.34 -1.37
C TYR A 19 2.09 -1.45 -0.37
N PHE A 20 2.87 -1.15 0.65
CA PHE A 20 3.19 -2.02 1.77
C PHE A 20 2.38 -1.61 2.99
N VAL A 21 1.93 -2.62 3.73
CA VAL A 21 1.26 -2.49 5.01
C VAL A 21 1.91 -3.51 5.93
N ASP A 22 2.48 -3.05 7.04
CA ASP A 22 3.13 -3.95 8.00
C ASP A 22 4.21 -4.83 7.34
N SER A 23 5.07 -4.21 6.53
CA SER A 23 6.14 -4.88 5.76
C SER A 23 5.67 -5.78 4.60
N MET A 24 4.36 -5.91 4.37
CA MET A 24 3.77 -6.78 3.35
C MET A 24 3.03 -5.99 2.28
N SER A 25 3.28 -6.28 1.00
CA SER A 25 2.59 -5.60 -0.08
C SER A 25 1.10 -5.98 -0.16
N LEU A 26 0.25 -5.05 -0.57
CA LEU A 26 -1.16 -5.33 -0.84
C LEU A 26 -1.33 -6.38 -1.93
N CYS A 27 -0.49 -6.36 -2.96
CA CYS A 27 -0.50 -7.38 -4.00
C CYS A 27 -0.08 -8.77 -3.48
N ARG A 28 0.42 -8.88 -2.24
CA ARG A 28 1.00 -10.10 -1.64
C ARG A 28 2.12 -10.72 -2.46
N LYS A 29 2.72 -9.94 -3.37
CA LYS A 29 3.78 -10.37 -4.27
C LYS A 29 5.17 -10.03 -3.71
N TRP A 30 5.21 -9.04 -2.83
CA TRP A 30 6.38 -8.59 -2.09
C TRP A 30 6.10 -8.64 -0.59
N GLY A 31 7.00 -9.25 0.16
CA GLY A 31 7.02 -9.23 1.62
C GLY A 31 8.38 -8.74 2.11
N PHE A 32 8.48 -8.37 3.39
CA PHE A 32 9.73 -7.93 4.03
C PHE A 32 10.34 -6.67 3.40
N TYR A 33 9.50 -5.68 3.08
CA TYR A 33 10.00 -4.39 2.64
C TYR A 33 10.31 -3.50 3.85
N TYR A 34 11.59 -3.19 4.02
CA TYR A 34 12.11 -2.30 5.07
C TYR A 34 12.61 -0.95 4.50
N GLY A 35 12.28 -0.65 3.24
CA GLY A 35 12.65 0.61 2.60
C GLY A 35 11.72 1.77 2.99
N SER A 36 12.02 2.95 2.44
CA SER A 36 11.18 4.14 2.63
C SER A 36 9.78 3.94 2.04
N LEU A 37 8.76 4.24 2.85
CA LEU A 37 7.36 4.19 2.47
C LEU A 37 6.85 5.62 2.28
N GLU A 38 6.42 5.93 1.06
CA GLU A 38 5.85 7.23 0.72
C GLU A 38 4.31 7.17 0.83
N GLN A 39 3.70 8.04 1.62
CA GLN A 39 2.24 8.14 1.70
C GLN A 39 1.74 9.24 0.76
N GLY A 40 0.59 9.02 0.12
CA GLY A 40 -0.12 10.05 -0.66
C GLY A 40 0.11 9.98 -2.17
N ASN A 41 1.05 9.18 -2.67
CA ASN A 41 1.24 8.98 -4.10
C ASN A 41 0.26 7.93 -4.65
N ASP A 42 -1.05 8.07 -4.42
CA ASP A 42 -2.04 7.02 -4.72
C ASP A 42 -2.43 6.95 -6.20
N ASP A 43 -2.27 8.06 -6.93
CA ASP A 43 -2.82 8.26 -8.28
C ASP A 43 -1.78 8.11 -9.40
N SER A 44 -0.52 7.87 -9.06
CA SER A 44 0.53 7.74 -10.07
C SER A 44 0.36 6.47 -10.94
N PRO A 45 0.47 6.57 -12.28
CA PRO A 45 0.42 5.40 -13.18
C PRO A 45 1.59 4.44 -12.98
N ASP A 46 2.66 4.90 -12.34
CA ASP A 46 3.80 4.11 -11.89
C ASP A 46 3.43 3.16 -10.74
N ASN A 47 2.27 3.29 -10.12
CA ASN A 47 1.84 2.40 -9.06
C ASN A 47 1.36 1.04 -9.59
N CYS A 48 1.53 0.02 -8.76
CA CYS A 48 0.95 -1.28 -9.04
C CYS A 48 -0.58 -1.20 -9.00
N ALA A 49 -1.22 -1.36 -10.17
CA ALA A 49 -2.68 -1.37 -10.29
C ALA A 49 -3.39 -2.36 -9.35
N ALA A 50 -2.74 -3.48 -9.03
CA ALA A 50 -3.27 -4.45 -8.07
C ALA A 50 -3.25 -3.90 -6.63
N CYS A 51 -2.19 -3.18 -6.24
CA CYS A 51 -2.11 -2.50 -4.95
C CYS A 51 -3.15 -1.37 -4.87
N MET A 52 -3.26 -0.52 -5.89
CA MET A 52 -4.26 0.56 -5.95
C MET A 52 -5.70 0.03 -5.77
N ARG A 53 -6.07 -1.02 -6.52
CA ARG A 53 -7.40 -1.64 -6.40
C ARG A 53 -7.69 -2.19 -5.01
N LYS A 54 -6.69 -2.82 -4.36
CA LYS A 54 -6.84 -3.34 -3.00
C LYS A 54 -6.86 -2.22 -1.96
N LEU A 55 -6.09 -1.16 -2.16
CA LEU A 55 -6.08 0.03 -1.31
C LEU A 55 -7.46 0.68 -1.32
N ALA A 56 -8.04 0.91 -2.49
CA ALA A 56 -9.39 1.46 -2.63
C ALA A 56 -10.42 0.61 -1.87
N LYS A 57 -10.39 -0.72 -2.04
CA LYS A 57 -11.26 -1.64 -1.28
C LYS A 57 -11.05 -1.55 0.23
N ARG A 58 -9.80 -1.42 0.69
CA ARG A 58 -9.48 -1.24 2.11
C ARG A 58 -9.97 0.09 2.65
N LYS A 59 -9.75 1.20 1.93
CA LYS A 59 -10.24 2.54 2.32
C LYS A 59 -11.77 2.53 2.48
N VAL A 60 -12.49 1.91 1.54
CA VAL A 60 -13.95 1.75 1.64
C VAL A 60 -14.35 0.91 2.85
N LYS A 61 -13.69 -0.24 3.08
CA LYS A 61 -13.99 -1.10 4.22
C LYS A 61 -13.72 -0.41 5.56
N GLN A 62 -12.55 0.21 5.71
CA GLN A 62 -12.17 0.94 6.93
C GLN A 62 -13.15 2.07 7.23
N ARG A 63 -13.59 2.81 6.21
CA ARG A 63 -14.61 3.84 6.37
C ARG A 63 -15.94 3.26 6.87
N SER A 64 -16.40 2.15 6.30
CA SER A 64 -17.63 1.48 6.77
C SER A 64 -17.53 0.89 8.17
N GLU A 65 -16.34 0.48 8.61
CA GLU A 65 -16.11 -0.01 9.98
C GLU A 65 -15.94 1.14 10.99
N ALA A 66 -15.45 2.31 10.57
CA ALA A 66 -15.34 3.50 11.44
C ALA A 66 -16.68 4.21 11.69
N GLU A 67 -17.66 4.06 10.79
CA GLU A 67 -19.00 4.65 10.92
C GLU A 67 -20.00 3.73 11.68
N ARG A 68 -19.54 2.61 12.25
CA ARG A 68 -20.39 1.59 12.90
C ARG A 68 -20.13 1.50 14.40
#